data_AF-A0A951DJ35-F1
#
_entry.id   AF-A0A951DJ35-F1
#
_cell.length_a   1.000
_cell.length_b   1.000
_cell.length_c   1.000
_cell.angle_alpha   90.00
_cell.angle_beta   90.00
_cell.angle_gamma   90.00
#
_symmetry.space_group_name_H-M   'P 1'
#
loop_
_entity.id
_entity.type
_entity.pdbx_description
1 polymer ?
#
loop_
_entity_poly.entity_id
_entity_poly.type
_entity_poly.pdbx_seq_one_letter_code
_entity_poly.pdbx_strand_id
1 'polypeptide(L)'
;MRKLFDSIHFGPLDIMPSVMENVNVHVNVMMNARKDLLMDMPLTPRLIHAVPPQLGTYLRPNRVDHKALLAFIAEGTPAGLEGIVFDPTLDSIHTELRDEARERKIEAVLDTRAMELALEGGYVGSRCALPWAGEEMHRTDSLRGEAGRDCAKRITDWMAPRRYCSVLAPTHYLAAGAADPWFAVDRDLTIALRAALDAAGLAAVPIYYPLAIKGEAFFDARQREQFRLALTSLPVDAIWLRVQPFGSRSGGNVVRKYIRACADLHSSALPLVAEKSGTTGLALLAFGAVGGIESGITIGEHFDANSLISRREGGKPFTPQARVYITALQTFMSKQQARPFFDNRTLRTYFACKDRCCPRGSDDMIMYPKRHFLLRRTAEISRLSALPETVRASRYMEEILRPATDQMAKAVKAAEHLETTRQRLDMLRSVLGAILEDSQPVSFSAVPEGKRIQTRRGA
;
A
#
# COMPACT_ATOMS: atom_id res chain seq x y z
N MET A 1 -56.55 51.58 -27.04
CA MET A 1 -55.87 50.86 -28.15
C MET A 1 -54.89 49.84 -27.56
N ARG A 2 -55.09 48.55 -27.91
CA ARG A 2 -54.25 47.33 -27.75
C ARG A 2 -53.81 46.93 -26.31
N LYS A 3 -54.46 45.94 -25.65
CA LYS A 3 -54.41 44.45 -25.80
C LYS A 3 -53.04 43.87 -25.35
N LEU A 4 -52.84 42.81 -24.57
CA LEU A 4 -53.56 41.62 -24.04
C LEU A 4 -52.71 41.10 -22.83
N PHE A 5 -53.25 40.72 -21.65
CA PHE A 5 -53.43 39.32 -21.15
C PHE A 5 -52.31 38.33 -21.56
N ASP A 6 -51.54 37.67 -20.66
CA ASP A 6 -51.92 36.59 -19.71
C ASP A 6 -50.77 36.33 -18.69
N SER A 7 -50.98 36.44 -17.38
CA SER A 7 -51.22 35.36 -16.38
C SER A 7 -50.12 34.29 -16.20
N ILE A 8 -49.38 34.32 -15.06
CA ILE A 8 -48.94 33.10 -14.33
C ILE A 8 -49.01 33.38 -12.81
N HIS A 9 -49.77 32.53 -12.11
CA HIS A 9 -49.91 32.45 -10.65
C HIS A 9 -48.68 31.81 -9.98
N PHE A 10 -48.24 32.35 -8.83
CA PHE A 10 -47.45 31.61 -7.85
C PHE A 10 -48.34 31.27 -6.64
N GLY A 11 -48.67 29.99 -6.50
CA GLY A 11 -49.26 29.39 -5.31
C GLY A 11 -48.20 28.95 -4.28
N PRO A 12 -48.61 28.50 -3.09
CA PRO A 12 -47.83 28.61 -1.86
C PRO A 12 -46.90 27.43 -1.55
N LEU A 13 -46.00 27.71 -0.60
CA LEU A 13 -45.06 26.82 0.10
C LEU A 13 -45.55 25.37 0.28
N ASP A 14 -44.72 24.42 -0.17
CA ASP A 14 -44.73 23.04 0.28
C ASP A 14 -43.35 22.65 0.83
N ILE A 15 -43.39 22.13 2.05
CA ILE A 15 -42.28 21.63 2.86
C ILE A 15 -41.89 20.25 2.32
N MET A 16 -40.62 20.06 1.96
CA MET A 16 -40.06 18.75 1.61
C MET A 16 -39.09 18.23 2.69
N PRO A 17 -38.96 16.90 2.83
CA PRO A 17 -38.72 16.25 4.11
C PRO A 17 -37.23 16.01 4.40
N SER A 18 -36.90 16.05 5.70
CA SER A 18 -35.59 15.65 6.22
C SER A 18 -35.32 14.16 5.93
N VAL A 19 -34.20 13.90 5.27
CA VAL A 19 -33.65 12.55 5.08
C VAL A 19 -33.28 11.98 6.45
N MET A 20 -34.06 11.01 6.93
CA MET A 20 -33.71 10.20 8.10
C MET A 20 -32.55 9.26 7.74
N GLU A 21 -31.40 9.49 8.36
CA GLU A 21 -30.30 8.54 8.42
C GLU A 21 -30.71 7.35 9.31
N ASN A 22 -30.84 6.17 8.70
CA ASN A 22 -31.09 4.92 9.41
C ASN A 22 -29.83 4.50 10.19
N VAL A 23 -29.73 4.92 11.45
CA VAL A 23 -28.76 4.37 12.41
C VAL A 23 -29.29 3.00 12.87
N ASN A 24 -28.72 1.93 12.32
CA ASN A 24 -28.94 0.57 12.83
C ASN A 24 -28.27 0.40 14.20
N VAL A 25 -29.03 0.57 15.28
CA VAL A 25 -28.61 0.22 16.63
C VAL A 25 -28.94 -1.24 16.89
N HIS A 26 -27.95 -2.12 16.85
CA HIS A 26 -28.10 -3.50 17.33
C HIS A 26 -27.96 -3.54 18.86
N VAL A 27 -29.08 -3.75 19.55
CA VAL A 27 -29.12 -4.02 20.99
C VAL A 27 -29.12 -5.53 21.18
N ASN A 28 -27.99 -6.08 21.66
CA ASN A 28 -27.91 -7.48 22.06
C ASN A 28 -28.21 -7.56 23.57
N VAL A 29 -29.43 -8.01 23.94
CA VAL A 29 -29.80 -8.27 25.33
C VAL A 29 -29.65 -9.76 25.61
N MET A 30 -28.56 -10.16 26.29
CA MET A 30 -28.52 -11.45 26.97
C MET A 30 -29.27 -11.32 28.30
N MET A 31 -30.53 -11.75 28.34
CA MET A 31 -31.28 -11.91 29.59
C MET A 31 -30.86 -13.20 30.30
N ASN A 32 -30.04 -13.07 31.35
CA ASN A 32 -29.99 -14.06 32.42
C ASN A 32 -30.82 -13.53 33.58
N ALA A 33 -31.97 -14.16 33.82
CA ALA A 33 -32.92 -13.76 34.85
C ALA A 33 -32.38 -14.05 36.26
N ARG A 34 -31.98 -13.00 36.97
CA ARG A 34 -32.18 -12.88 38.42
C ARG A 34 -32.96 -11.59 38.63
N LYS A 35 -34.27 -11.72 38.79
CA LYS A 35 -35.13 -10.69 39.35
C LYS A 35 -34.68 -10.47 40.79
N ASP A 36 -34.73 -9.23 41.23
CA ASP A 36 -34.48 -8.73 42.59
C ASP A 36 -33.04 -8.21 42.77
N LEU A 37 -32.95 -6.87 42.90
CA LEU A 37 -31.77 -6.00 43.00
C LEU A 37 -31.22 -5.45 41.66
N LEU A 38 -32.01 -4.65 40.96
CA LEU A 38 -31.48 -3.61 40.08
C LEU A 38 -32.09 -2.27 40.48
N MET A 39 -31.30 -1.49 41.21
CA MET A 39 -31.44 -0.04 41.25
C MET A 39 -31.41 0.48 39.80
N ASP A 40 -32.32 1.40 39.49
CA ASP A 40 -32.32 2.20 38.27
C ASP A 40 -30.99 2.97 38.15
N MET A 41 -29.97 2.32 37.61
CA MET A 41 -28.86 3.03 37.00
C MET A 41 -29.28 3.40 35.59
N PRO A 42 -29.27 4.70 35.21
CA PRO A 42 -29.48 5.07 33.84
C PRO A 42 -28.41 4.38 33.00
N LEU A 43 -28.85 3.44 32.15
CA LEU A 43 -28.03 2.86 31.11
C LEU A 43 -27.63 4.00 30.18
N THR A 44 -26.51 4.64 30.48
CA THR A 44 -25.89 5.58 29.56
C THR A 44 -25.44 4.78 28.35
N PRO A 45 -25.99 5.02 27.15
CA PRO A 45 -25.56 4.31 25.97
C PRO A 45 -24.08 4.59 25.76
N ARG A 46 -23.24 3.57 25.95
CA ARG A 46 -21.84 3.66 25.55
C ARG A 46 -21.82 3.67 24.03
N LEU A 47 -21.42 4.80 23.45
CA LEU A 47 -21.11 4.87 22.02
C LEU A 47 -19.98 3.86 21.75
N ILE A 48 -20.32 2.73 21.15
CA ILE A 48 -19.32 1.80 20.61
C ILE A 48 -18.92 2.39 19.27
N HIS A 49 -17.80 3.10 19.23
CA HIS A 49 -17.22 3.53 17.95
C HIS A 49 -16.90 2.28 17.12
N ALA A 50 -17.33 2.26 15.86
CA ALA A 50 -16.93 1.23 14.92
C ALA A 50 -15.39 1.21 14.84
N VAL A 51 -14.78 0.04 14.99
CA VAL A 51 -13.34 -0.12 14.82
C VAL A 51 -13.01 0.22 13.37
N PRO A 52 -12.13 1.21 13.10
CA PRO A 52 -11.76 1.55 11.73
C PRO A 52 -11.21 0.33 10.98
N PRO A 53 -11.41 0.24 9.66
CA PRO A 53 -10.83 -0.85 8.88
C PRO A 53 -9.30 -0.83 9.00
N GLN A 54 -8.71 -2.02 9.12
CA GLN A 54 -7.26 -2.19 9.22
C GLN A 54 -6.57 -1.70 7.94
N LEU A 55 -5.58 -0.80 8.03
CA LEU A 55 -4.89 -0.29 6.85
C LEU A 55 -4.11 -1.40 6.11
N GLY A 56 -4.10 -1.32 4.78
CA GLY A 56 -3.43 -2.26 3.89
C GLY A 56 -1.91 -2.28 4.08
N THR A 57 -1.34 -3.45 4.37
CA THR A 57 0.12 -3.65 4.36
C THR A 57 0.49 -4.88 3.56
N TYR A 58 1.18 -4.64 2.46
CA TYR A 58 1.64 -5.65 1.54
C TYR A 58 3.16 -5.75 1.58
N LEU A 59 3.68 -6.99 1.66
CA LEU A 59 5.11 -7.24 1.68
C LEU A 59 5.54 -7.98 0.42
N ARG A 60 6.61 -7.51 -0.22
CA ARG A 60 7.21 -8.16 -1.38
C ARG A 60 8.55 -8.81 -1.00
N PRO A 61 8.58 -10.12 -0.72
CA PRO A 61 9.82 -10.81 -0.41
C PRO A 61 10.74 -10.90 -1.62
N ASN A 62 12.02 -10.63 -1.40
CA ASN A 62 13.07 -11.09 -2.32
C ASN A 62 13.32 -12.60 -2.14
N ARG A 63 14.21 -13.15 -2.97
CA ARG A 63 14.62 -14.57 -2.96
C ARG A 63 14.94 -15.15 -1.57
N VAL A 64 15.52 -14.37 -0.67
CA VAL A 64 15.99 -14.81 0.66
C VAL A 64 15.15 -14.27 1.82
N ASP A 65 14.04 -13.59 1.54
CA ASP A 65 13.15 -13.07 2.60
C ASP A 65 12.15 -14.11 3.09
N HIS A 66 11.87 -15.15 2.31
CA HIS A 66 10.85 -16.15 2.64
C HIS A 66 11.04 -16.79 4.02
N LYS A 67 12.27 -17.12 4.41
CA LYS A 67 12.58 -17.69 5.73
C LYS A 67 12.20 -16.75 6.88
N ALA A 68 12.45 -15.45 6.72
CA ALA A 68 12.13 -14.47 7.74
C ALA A 68 10.62 -14.26 7.86
N LEU A 69 9.89 -14.29 6.73
CA LEU A 69 8.44 -14.22 6.72
C LEU A 69 7.79 -15.48 7.30
N LEU A 70 8.27 -16.67 6.95
CA LEU A 70 7.77 -17.93 7.51
C LEU A 70 7.91 -17.94 9.04
N ALA A 71 9.09 -17.59 9.56
CA ALA A 71 9.29 -17.48 11.00
C ALA A 71 8.36 -16.42 11.63
N PHE A 72 8.21 -15.27 10.98
CA PHE A 72 7.34 -14.19 11.45
C PHE A 72 5.86 -14.59 11.48
N ILE A 73 5.38 -15.34 10.49
CA ILE A 73 4.00 -15.83 10.43
C ILE A 73 3.78 -16.99 11.42
N ALA A 74 4.78 -17.85 11.59
CA ALA A 74 4.74 -18.96 12.54
C ALA A 74 4.57 -18.48 14.00
N GLU A 75 5.17 -17.34 14.35
CA GLU A 75 4.99 -16.65 15.64
C GLU A 75 3.55 -16.16 15.89
N GLY A 76 2.69 -16.20 14.87
CA GLY A 76 1.28 -15.78 14.89
C GLY A 76 0.96 -14.85 13.72
N THR A 77 -0.29 -14.84 13.25
CA THR A 77 -0.71 -13.88 12.20
C THR A 77 -0.58 -12.47 12.78
N PRO A 78 0.38 -11.66 12.33
CA PRO A 78 0.62 -10.37 12.93
C PRO A 78 -0.49 -9.41 12.54
N ALA A 79 -1.02 -8.67 13.52
CA ALA A 79 -1.91 -7.56 13.23
C ALA A 79 -1.23 -6.61 12.23
N GLY A 80 -1.96 -6.24 11.18
CA GLY A 80 -1.49 -5.31 10.16
C GLY A 80 -0.56 -5.89 9.10
N LEU A 81 -0.49 -7.21 8.89
CA LEU A 81 -0.02 -7.79 7.62
C LEU A 81 -1.22 -8.32 6.82
N GLU A 82 -1.49 -7.69 5.68
CA GLU A 82 -2.68 -8.01 4.87
C GLU A 82 -2.36 -8.96 3.72
N GLY A 83 -1.21 -8.77 3.07
CA GLY A 83 -0.85 -9.60 1.93
C GLY A 83 0.65 -9.69 1.66
N ILE A 84 1.00 -10.68 0.85
CA ILE A 84 2.34 -10.93 0.34
C ILE A 84 2.27 -10.95 -1.17
N VAL A 85 3.15 -10.17 -1.80
CA VAL A 85 3.23 -10.03 -3.26
C VAL A 85 4.35 -10.91 -3.79
N PHE A 86 3.98 -11.94 -4.53
CA PHE A 86 4.90 -12.98 -5.00
C PHE A 86 5.41 -12.66 -6.41
N ASP A 87 6.73 -12.72 -6.56
CA ASP A 87 7.37 -12.77 -7.87
C ASP A 87 7.29 -14.22 -8.40
N PRO A 88 6.63 -14.47 -9.56
CA PRO A 88 6.44 -15.81 -10.11
C PRO A 88 7.76 -16.49 -10.49
N THR A 89 8.83 -15.73 -10.70
CA THR A 89 10.16 -16.30 -10.94
C THR A 89 10.78 -16.95 -9.70
N LEU A 90 10.19 -16.74 -8.53
CA LEU A 90 10.59 -17.32 -7.25
C LEU A 90 9.61 -18.38 -6.75
N ASP A 91 8.67 -18.83 -7.58
CA ASP A 91 7.58 -19.77 -7.22
C ASP A 91 8.08 -21.02 -6.50
N SER A 92 9.13 -21.67 -7.02
CA SER A 92 9.72 -22.87 -6.42
C SER A 92 10.34 -22.63 -5.04
N ILE A 93 10.78 -21.40 -4.75
CA ILE A 93 11.40 -21.02 -3.48
C ILE A 93 10.34 -20.55 -2.49
N HIS A 94 9.28 -19.89 -2.98
CA HIS A 94 8.26 -19.25 -2.15
C HIS A 94 6.99 -20.11 -2.00
N THR A 95 7.00 -21.36 -2.47
CA THR A 95 5.85 -22.27 -2.37
C THR A 95 5.38 -22.45 -0.93
N GLU A 96 6.28 -22.82 -0.01
CA GLU A 96 5.95 -22.97 1.42
C GLU A 96 5.39 -21.68 2.03
N LEU A 97 5.99 -20.53 1.70
CA LEU A 97 5.51 -19.23 2.17
C LEU A 97 4.09 -18.92 1.66
N ARG A 98 3.80 -19.23 0.40
CA ARG A 98 2.47 -19.02 -0.18
C ARG A 98 1.42 -19.90 0.51
N ASP A 99 1.75 -21.16 0.78
CA ASP A 99 0.83 -22.08 1.42
C ASP A 99 0.56 -21.67 2.87
N GLU A 100 1.60 -21.34 3.65
CA GLU A 100 1.45 -20.80 5.01
C GLU A 100 0.65 -19.49 5.02
N ALA A 101 0.92 -18.56 4.08
CA ALA A 101 0.16 -17.31 3.98
C ALA A 101 -1.35 -17.58 3.81
N ARG A 102 -1.70 -18.51 2.92
CA ARG A 102 -3.10 -18.90 2.69
C ARG A 102 -3.74 -19.55 3.90
N GLU A 103 -3.05 -20.48 4.56
CA GLU A 103 -3.54 -21.13 5.78
C GLU A 103 -3.82 -20.10 6.88
N ARG A 104 -3.00 -19.06 6.95
CA ARG A 104 -3.11 -17.95 7.90
C ARG A 104 -4.02 -16.82 7.45
N LYS A 105 -4.69 -16.97 6.31
CA LYS A 105 -5.58 -15.97 5.67
C LYS A 105 -4.89 -14.64 5.36
N ILE A 106 -3.58 -14.69 5.13
CA ILE A 106 -2.80 -13.59 4.55
C ILE A 106 -2.94 -13.70 3.03
N GLU A 107 -3.26 -12.59 2.38
CA GLU A 107 -3.51 -12.58 0.96
C GLU A 107 -2.24 -12.93 0.15
N ALA A 108 -2.32 -13.94 -0.72
CA ALA A 108 -1.26 -14.24 -1.68
C ALA A 108 -1.55 -13.55 -3.02
N VAL A 109 -0.84 -12.45 -3.30
CA VAL A 109 -0.98 -11.64 -4.52
C VAL A 109 0.04 -12.08 -5.55
N LEU A 110 -0.40 -12.46 -6.76
CA LEU A 110 0.51 -12.71 -7.89
C LEU A 110 0.92 -11.39 -8.56
N ASP A 111 2.21 -11.09 -8.65
CA ASP A 111 2.72 -10.04 -9.56
C ASP A 111 3.01 -10.65 -10.94
N THR A 112 2.29 -10.22 -11.97
CA THR A 112 2.47 -10.72 -13.35
C THR A 112 3.82 -10.33 -13.96
N ARG A 113 4.53 -9.33 -13.42
CA ARG A 113 5.80 -8.83 -13.96
C ARG A 113 5.70 -8.29 -15.39
N ALA A 114 4.50 -7.98 -15.89
CA ALA A 114 4.28 -7.53 -17.27
C ALA A 114 5.10 -6.28 -17.61
N MET A 115 5.14 -5.32 -16.69
CA MET A 115 5.99 -4.12 -16.82
C MET A 115 7.46 -4.45 -17.10
N GLU A 116 8.04 -5.41 -16.38
CA GLU A 116 9.42 -5.85 -16.64
C GLU A 116 9.57 -6.57 -17.97
N LEU A 117 8.54 -7.27 -18.44
CA LEU A 117 8.55 -7.99 -19.71
C LEU A 117 8.50 -7.07 -20.93
N ALA A 118 8.18 -5.78 -20.77
CA ALA A 118 8.24 -4.78 -21.83
C ALA A 118 9.50 -3.90 -21.83
N LEU A 119 10.45 -4.15 -20.90
CA LEU A 119 11.63 -3.32 -20.73
C LEU A 119 12.90 -4.17 -20.87
N GLU A 120 13.92 -3.64 -21.55
CA GLU A 120 15.11 -4.39 -21.95
C GLU A 120 15.89 -4.96 -20.74
N GLY A 121 16.11 -4.15 -19.71
CA GLY A 121 16.72 -4.58 -18.44
C GLY A 121 15.81 -5.45 -17.57
N GLY A 122 14.51 -5.50 -17.89
CA GLY A 122 13.52 -6.35 -17.24
C GLY A 122 13.40 -7.74 -17.86
N TYR A 123 13.46 -7.85 -19.18
CA TYR A 123 13.32 -9.08 -19.97
C TYR A 123 14.60 -9.93 -19.95
N VAL A 124 14.92 -10.51 -18.79
CA VAL A 124 16.15 -11.30 -18.57
C VAL A 124 15.93 -12.49 -17.64
N GLY A 125 16.79 -13.51 -17.80
CA GLY A 125 16.89 -14.63 -16.86
C GLY A 125 15.59 -15.43 -16.72
N SER A 126 15.15 -15.66 -15.49
CA SER A 126 13.91 -16.41 -15.23
C SER A 126 12.63 -15.70 -15.64
N ARG A 127 12.66 -14.39 -15.94
CA ARG A 127 11.47 -13.64 -16.34
C ARG A 127 11.04 -13.95 -17.77
N CYS A 128 11.97 -14.09 -18.72
CA CYS A 128 11.62 -14.50 -20.08
C CYS A 128 11.14 -15.96 -20.17
N ALA A 129 11.32 -16.76 -19.11
CA ALA A 129 10.78 -18.11 -19.00
C ALA A 129 9.36 -18.16 -18.41
N LEU A 130 8.76 -17.02 -18.06
CA LEU A 130 7.37 -17.00 -17.59
C LEU A 130 6.43 -17.40 -18.74
N PRO A 131 5.35 -18.17 -18.49
CA PRO A 131 4.49 -18.67 -19.56
C PRO A 131 3.88 -17.59 -20.46
N TRP A 132 3.65 -16.40 -19.90
CA TRP A 132 3.08 -15.25 -20.59
C TRP A 132 4.13 -14.24 -21.09
N ALA A 133 5.43 -14.52 -20.94
CA ALA A 133 6.48 -13.63 -21.42
C ALA A 133 6.58 -13.56 -22.96
N GLY A 134 6.22 -14.65 -23.64
CA GLY A 134 6.45 -14.80 -25.07
C GLY A 134 7.92 -15.13 -25.40
N GLU A 135 8.23 -15.17 -26.70
CA GLU A 135 9.60 -15.36 -27.19
C GLU A 135 10.38 -14.04 -27.24
N GLU A 136 9.67 -12.94 -27.48
CA GLU A 136 10.21 -11.58 -27.50
C GLU A 136 9.69 -10.75 -26.33
N MET A 137 10.40 -9.66 -26.05
CA MET A 137 9.93 -8.61 -25.13
C MET A 137 8.55 -8.10 -25.56
N HIS A 138 7.68 -7.85 -24.59
CA HIS A 138 6.34 -7.33 -24.84
C HIS A 138 6.41 -6.03 -25.63
N ARG A 139 5.60 -5.96 -26.69
CA ARG A 139 5.33 -4.77 -27.48
C ARG A 139 3.82 -4.52 -27.56
N THR A 140 3.43 -3.27 -27.78
CA THR A 140 2.01 -2.89 -27.78
C THR A 140 1.17 -3.57 -28.86
N ASP A 141 1.78 -3.97 -29.98
CA ASP A 141 1.17 -4.73 -31.06
C ASP A 141 1.06 -6.23 -30.74
N SER A 142 2.07 -6.78 -30.08
CA SER A 142 2.14 -8.20 -29.69
C SER A 142 1.11 -8.64 -28.63
N LEU A 143 0.41 -7.69 -28.01
CA LEU A 143 -0.54 -7.95 -26.91
C LEU A 143 -1.97 -7.47 -27.21
N ARG A 144 -2.27 -7.09 -28.45
CA ARG A 144 -3.63 -6.70 -28.86
C ARG A 144 -4.47 -7.91 -29.27
N GLY A 145 -5.79 -7.79 -29.10
CA GLY A 145 -6.75 -8.78 -29.60
C GLY A 145 -6.54 -10.18 -29.01
N GLU A 146 -6.44 -11.19 -29.87
CA GLU A 146 -6.31 -12.59 -29.44
C GLU A 146 -5.01 -12.85 -28.65
N ALA A 147 -3.89 -12.24 -29.07
CA ALA A 147 -2.63 -12.41 -28.37
C ALA A 147 -2.68 -11.91 -26.91
N GLY A 148 -3.42 -10.82 -26.68
CA GLY A 148 -3.69 -10.34 -25.32
C GLY A 148 -4.57 -11.26 -24.50
N ARG A 149 -5.61 -11.85 -25.12
CA ARG A 149 -6.46 -12.87 -24.48
C ARG A 149 -5.67 -14.13 -24.12
N ASP A 150 -4.81 -14.59 -25.00
CA ASP A 150 -3.91 -15.71 -24.74
C ASP A 150 -2.94 -15.42 -23.60
N CYS A 151 -2.36 -14.22 -23.55
CA CYS A 151 -1.51 -13.77 -22.44
C CYS A 151 -2.26 -13.84 -21.10
N ALA A 152 -3.47 -13.27 -21.04
CA ALA A 152 -4.34 -13.31 -19.87
C ALA A 152 -4.71 -14.74 -19.45
N LYS A 153 -5.00 -15.61 -20.43
CA LYS A 153 -5.28 -17.03 -20.20
C LYS A 153 -4.07 -17.75 -19.59
N ARG A 154 -2.86 -17.53 -20.11
CA ARG A 154 -1.63 -18.15 -19.58
C ARG A 154 -1.33 -17.72 -18.14
N ILE A 155 -1.59 -16.46 -17.79
CA ILE A 155 -1.51 -15.99 -16.40
C ILE A 155 -2.50 -16.77 -15.53
N THR A 156 -3.76 -16.87 -15.97
CA THR A 156 -4.83 -17.57 -15.26
C THR A 156 -4.53 -19.05 -15.06
N ASP A 157 -4.16 -19.76 -16.14
CA ASP A 157 -3.82 -21.18 -16.14
C ASP A 157 -2.65 -21.48 -15.18
N TRP A 158 -1.68 -20.57 -15.08
CA TRP A 158 -0.54 -20.73 -14.19
C TRP A 158 -0.92 -20.48 -12.73
N MET A 159 -1.73 -19.46 -12.45
CA MET A 159 -2.07 -19.08 -11.08
C MET A 159 -3.12 -19.98 -10.43
N ALA A 160 -4.05 -20.53 -11.21
CA ALA A 160 -5.16 -21.35 -10.74
C ALA A 160 -4.71 -22.57 -9.90
N PRO A 161 -3.82 -23.46 -10.38
CA PRO A 161 -3.35 -24.61 -9.58
C PRO A 161 -2.51 -24.17 -8.36
N ARG A 162 -1.94 -22.97 -8.38
CA ARG A 162 -1.12 -22.39 -7.29
C ARG A 162 -1.96 -21.67 -6.25
N ARG A 163 -3.27 -21.51 -6.49
CA ARG A 163 -4.27 -20.98 -5.55
C ARG A 163 -3.94 -19.57 -5.03
N TYR A 164 -3.39 -18.70 -5.87
CA TYR A 164 -3.24 -17.28 -5.54
C TYR A 164 -4.60 -16.68 -5.20
N CYS A 165 -4.61 -15.77 -4.21
CA CYS A 165 -5.82 -15.15 -3.72
C CYS A 165 -6.27 -14.00 -4.59
N SER A 166 -5.31 -13.30 -5.21
CA SER A 166 -5.46 -12.11 -6.04
C SER A 166 -4.31 -11.98 -7.04
N VAL A 167 -4.45 -11.04 -7.97
CA VAL A 167 -3.48 -10.83 -9.04
C VAL A 167 -3.32 -9.35 -9.36
N LEU A 168 -2.07 -8.94 -9.61
CA LEU A 168 -1.77 -7.66 -10.22
C LEU A 168 -2.04 -7.75 -11.72
N ALA A 169 -2.88 -6.87 -12.27
CA ALA A 169 -3.14 -6.78 -13.69
C ALA A 169 -1.81 -6.67 -14.49
N PRO A 170 -1.74 -7.25 -15.70
CA PRO A 170 -0.55 -7.22 -16.54
C PRO A 170 -0.38 -5.84 -17.20
N THR A 171 0.01 -4.86 -16.38
CA THR A 171 0.19 -3.46 -16.81
C THR A 171 1.66 -3.14 -17.05
N HIS A 172 1.90 -2.09 -17.83
CA HIS A 172 3.22 -1.66 -18.26
C HIS A 172 3.54 -0.24 -17.77
N TYR A 173 4.79 0.18 -17.98
CA TYR A 173 5.25 1.49 -17.56
C TYR A 173 4.84 2.56 -18.58
N LEU A 174 3.98 3.50 -18.16
CA LEU A 174 3.44 4.55 -19.03
C LEU A 174 4.38 5.77 -19.00
N ALA A 175 5.40 5.74 -19.87
CA ALA A 175 6.42 6.78 -19.94
C ALA A 175 5.88 8.13 -20.43
N ALA A 176 4.84 8.09 -21.27
CA ALA A 176 4.07 9.24 -21.76
C ALA A 176 2.76 9.49 -20.99
N GLY A 177 2.59 8.84 -19.83
CA GLY A 177 1.41 8.98 -18.99
C GLY A 177 0.13 8.48 -19.69
N ALA A 178 -0.97 9.22 -19.57
CA ALA A 178 -2.28 8.77 -20.07
C ALA A 178 -2.37 8.67 -21.60
N ALA A 179 -1.45 9.33 -22.33
CA ALA A 179 -1.36 9.27 -23.79
C ALA A 179 -0.49 8.10 -24.29
N ASP A 180 0.12 7.32 -23.38
CA ASP A 180 0.97 6.20 -23.74
C ASP A 180 0.14 5.07 -24.38
N PRO A 181 0.53 4.51 -25.54
CA PRO A 181 -0.20 3.43 -26.18
C PRO A 181 -0.36 2.18 -25.30
N TRP A 182 0.56 1.98 -24.35
CA TRP A 182 0.42 0.92 -23.35
C TRP A 182 -0.85 1.04 -22.53
N PHE A 183 -1.33 2.26 -22.25
CA PHE A 183 -2.49 2.43 -21.38
C PHE A 183 -3.76 1.82 -21.97
N ALA A 184 -3.93 1.87 -23.29
CA ALA A 184 -5.05 1.19 -23.95
C ALA A 184 -4.89 -0.34 -23.90
N VAL A 185 -3.69 -0.84 -24.19
CA VAL A 185 -3.38 -2.28 -24.17
C VAL A 185 -3.58 -2.87 -22.78
N ASP A 186 -3.11 -2.19 -21.73
CA ASP A 186 -3.22 -2.63 -20.34
C ASP A 186 -4.68 -2.76 -19.89
N ARG A 187 -5.55 -1.85 -20.35
CA ARG A 187 -6.99 -1.88 -20.07
C ARG A 187 -7.64 -3.09 -20.74
N ASP A 188 -7.35 -3.32 -22.01
CA ASP A 188 -7.85 -4.48 -22.76
C ASP A 188 -7.37 -5.80 -22.13
N LEU A 189 -6.08 -5.87 -21.74
CA LEU A 189 -5.52 -7.02 -21.04
C LEU A 189 -6.16 -7.26 -19.67
N THR A 190 -6.49 -6.19 -18.94
CA THR A 190 -7.19 -6.29 -17.65
C THR A 190 -8.59 -6.89 -17.82
N ILE A 191 -9.33 -6.45 -18.84
CA ILE A 191 -10.65 -7.00 -19.19
C ILE A 191 -10.51 -8.47 -19.60
N ALA A 192 -9.52 -8.79 -20.43
CA ALA A 192 -9.24 -10.17 -20.82
C ALA A 192 -8.86 -11.06 -19.63
N LEU A 193 -8.08 -10.54 -18.67
CA LEU A 193 -7.74 -11.24 -17.43
C LEU A 193 -8.98 -11.53 -16.59
N ARG A 194 -9.89 -10.57 -16.43
CA ARG A 194 -11.17 -10.80 -15.74
C ARG A 194 -11.96 -11.93 -16.40
N ALA A 195 -12.12 -11.86 -17.73
CA ALA A 195 -12.85 -12.90 -18.48
C ALA A 195 -12.19 -14.28 -18.37
N ALA A 196 -10.86 -14.36 -18.42
CA ALA A 196 -10.12 -15.61 -18.27
C ALA A 196 -10.28 -16.20 -16.86
N LEU A 197 -10.20 -15.37 -15.82
CA LEU A 197 -10.44 -15.78 -14.43
C LEU A 197 -11.89 -16.29 -14.26
N ASP A 198 -12.88 -15.59 -14.82
CA ASP A 198 -14.29 -15.99 -14.71
C ASP A 198 -14.53 -17.34 -15.38
N ALA A 199 -13.97 -17.54 -16.58
CA ALA A 199 -14.04 -18.81 -17.30
C ALA A 199 -13.36 -19.96 -16.54
N ALA A 200 -12.34 -19.67 -15.74
CA ALA A 200 -11.65 -20.62 -14.88
C ALA A 200 -12.34 -20.85 -13.52
N GLY A 201 -13.52 -20.25 -13.27
CA GLY A 201 -14.23 -20.34 -11.99
C GLY A 201 -13.61 -19.49 -10.86
N LEU A 202 -12.80 -18.50 -11.22
CA LEU A 202 -12.07 -17.60 -10.31
C LEU A 202 -12.68 -16.20 -10.26
N ALA A 203 -14.00 -16.07 -10.43
CA ALA A 203 -14.73 -14.80 -10.44
C ALA A 203 -14.48 -13.93 -9.19
N ALA A 204 -14.26 -14.56 -8.02
CA ALA A 204 -14.00 -13.88 -6.76
C ALA A 204 -12.52 -13.54 -6.49
N VAL A 205 -11.61 -13.76 -7.44
CA VAL A 205 -10.21 -13.35 -7.33
C VAL A 205 -10.12 -11.87 -7.68
N PRO A 206 -9.74 -10.97 -6.76
CA PRO A 206 -9.65 -9.56 -7.06
C PRO A 206 -8.44 -9.26 -7.97
N ILE A 207 -8.61 -8.23 -8.79
CA ILE A 207 -7.61 -7.71 -9.71
C ILE A 207 -7.18 -6.33 -9.21
N TYR A 208 -5.90 -6.20 -8.89
CA TYR A 208 -5.32 -4.90 -8.55
C TYR A 208 -4.62 -4.32 -9.75
N TYR A 209 -4.86 -3.05 -10.09
CA TYR A 209 -4.27 -2.41 -11.26
C TYR A 209 -3.00 -1.64 -10.88
N PRO A 210 -1.79 -2.10 -11.23
CA PRO A 210 -0.57 -1.31 -11.02
C PRO A 210 -0.55 -0.15 -12.01
N LEU A 211 -0.61 1.08 -11.50
CA LEU A 211 -0.43 2.31 -12.29
C LEU A 211 1.04 2.74 -12.19
N ALA A 212 1.86 2.22 -13.10
CA ALA A 212 3.28 2.52 -13.17
C ALA A 212 3.54 3.75 -14.06
N ILE A 213 3.78 4.90 -13.43
CA ILE A 213 3.87 6.20 -14.15
C ILE A 213 4.97 7.10 -13.60
N LYS A 214 5.34 8.10 -14.40
CA LYS A 214 6.19 9.21 -13.97
C LYS A 214 5.46 10.14 -13.00
N GLY A 215 6.21 10.76 -12.11
CA GLY A 215 5.72 11.79 -11.20
C GLY A 215 5.12 12.97 -11.94
N GLU A 216 5.67 13.36 -13.09
CA GLU A 216 5.11 14.43 -13.93
C GLU A 216 3.67 14.12 -14.37
N ALA A 217 3.41 12.89 -14.82
CA ALA A 217 2.07 12.45 -15.20
C ALA A 217 1.14 12.36 -13.98
N PHE A 218 1.64 11.86 -12.85
CA PHE A 218 0.84 11.74 -11.63
C PHE A 218 0.47 13.12 -11.03
N PHE A 219 1.36 14.10 -11.12
CA PHE A 219 1.14 15.44 -10.58
C PHE A 219 0.38 16.37 -11.54
N ASP A 220 0.16 15.97 -12.79
CA ASP A 220 -0.71 16.66 -13.74
C ASP A 220 -2.19 16.31 -13.51
N ALA A 221 -3.02 17.32 -13.25
CA ALA A 221 -4.44 17.14 -12.95
C ALA A 221 -5.26 16.58 -14.12
N ARG A 222 -4.93 16.97 -15.36
CA ARG A 222 -5.62 16.49 -16.55
C ARG A 222 -5.33 15.01 -16.79
N GLN A 223 -4.08 14.60 -16.61
CA GLN A 223 -3.70 13.19 -16.72
C GLN A 223 -4.34 12.35 -15.60
N ARG A 224 -4.38 12.86 -14.36
CA ARG A 224 -5.10 12.19 -13.26
C ARG A 224 -6.56 11.95 -13.58
N GLU A 225 -7.24 12.95 -14.14
CA GLU A 225 -8.65 12.80 -14.52
C GLU A 225 -8.83 11.74 -15.63
N GLN A 226 -7.93 11.69 -16.61
CA GLN A 226 -7.94 10.66 -17.64
C GLN A 226 -7.74 9.25 -17.05
N PHE A 227 -6.78 9.09 -16.12
CA PHE A 227 -6.60 7.83 -15.41
C PHE A 227 -7.85 7.46 -14.61
N ARG A 228 -8.41 8.40 -13.85
CA ARG A 228 -9.59 8.18 -13.01
C ARG A 228 -10.78 7.67 -13.82
N LEU A 229 -11.15 8.38 -14.89
CA LEU A 229 -12.26 8.01 -15.76
C LEU A 229 -12.05 6.63 -16.38
N ALA A 230 -10.84 6.36 -16.89
CA ALA A 230 -10.52 5.10 -17.52
C ALA A 230 -10.53 3.92 -16.54
N LEU A 231 -9.95 4.08 -15.34
CA LEU A 231 -9.81 3.01 -14.35
C LEU A 231 -11.13 2.69 -13.64
N THR A 232 -12.02 3.66 -13.44
CA THR A 232 -13.34 3.44 -12.80
C THR A 232 -14.23 2.50 -13.63
N SER A 233 -13.98 2.40 -14.94
CA SER A 233 -14.70 1.50 -15.86
C SER A 233 -14.15 0.07 -15.93
N LEU A 234 -13.01 -0.21 -15.29
CA LEU A 234 -12.36 -1.51 -15.38
C LEU A 234 -12.83 -2.46 -14.27
N PRO A 235 -12.77 -3.78 -14.51
CA PRO A 235 -13.06 -4.79 -13.50
C PRO A 235 -11.87 -4.94 -12.52
N VAL A 236 -11.61 -3.92 -11.73
CA VAL A 236 -10.48 -3.86 -10.77
C VAL A 236 -10.95 -3.46 -9.39
N ASP A 237 -10.25 -3.94 -8.37
CA ASP A 237 -10.63 -3.81 -6.96
C ASP A 237 -9.77 -2.78 -6.21
N ALA A 238 -8.63 -2.40 -6.77
CA ALA A 238 -7.76 -1.36 -6.23
C ALA A 238 -6.79 -0.81 -7.28
N ILE A 239 -6.32 0.41 -7.08
CA ILE A 239 -5.25 1.03 -7.87
C ILE A 239 -3.96 0.99 -7.06
N TRP A 240 -2.95 0.32 -7.61
CA TRP A 240 -1.62 0.21 -7.00
C TRP A 240 -0.69 1.24 -7.63
N LEU A 241 -0.45 2.34 -6.93
CA LEU A 241 0.27 3.50 -7.41
C LEU A 241 1.79 3.25 -7.35
N ARG A 242 2.38 3.00 -8.51
CA ARG A 242 3.82 2.83 -8.70
C ARG A 242 4.40 4.06 -9.41
N VAL A 243 4.41 5.16 -8.69
CA VAL A 243 4.89 6.47 -9.20
C VAL A 243 6.40 6.56 -9.05
N GLN A 244 7.10 7.08 -10.05
CA GLN A 244 8.55 7.32 -9.96
C GLN A 244 8.99 8.76 -10.26
N PRO A 245 10.08 9.23 -9.64
CA PRO A 245 10.76 8.61 -8.51
C PRO A 245 9.95 8.80 -7.21
N PHE A 246 9.70 7.73 -6.46
CA PHE A 246 9.05 7.81 -5.15
C PHE A 246 9.54 6.72 -4.18
N GLY A 247 9.54 7.01 -2.88
CA GLY A 247 9.84 6.05 -1.81
C GLY A 247 10.62 6.65 -0.65
N SER A 248 11.45 5.83 0.00
CA SER A 248 12.23 6.20 1.22
C SER A 248 13.12 7.44 1.10
N ARG A 249 13.43 7.89 -0.12
CA ARG A 249 14.27 9.07 -0.41
C ARG A 249 13.48 10.31 -0.82
N SER A 250 12.15 10.23 -0.93
CA SER A 250 11.32 11.36 -1.33
C SER A 250 11.39 12.50 -0.31
N GLY A 251 11.58 13.73 -0.80
CA GLY A 251 11.56 14.95 0.01
C GLY A 251 10.13 15.42 0.30
N GLY A 252 9.97 16.32 1.27
CA GLY A 252 8.66 16.80 1.74
C GLY A 252 7.74 17.31 0.64
N ASN A 253 8.26 18.12 -0.30
CA ASN A 253 7.47 18.67 -1.42
C ASN A 253 6.90 17.57 -2.34
N VAL A 254 7.64 16.50 -2.58
CA VAL A 254 7.16 15.36 -3.38
C VAL A 254 6.04 14.64 -2.65
N VAL A 255 6.20 14.43 -1.34
CA VAL A 255 5.16 13.80 -0.49
C VAL A 255 3.89 14.66 -0.46
N ARG A 256 3.99 15.99 -0.34
CA ARG A 256 2.83 16.91 -0.43
C ARG A 256 2.10 16.80 -1.76
N LYS A 257 2.84 16.83 -2.87
CA LYS A 257 2.25 16.68 -4.21
C LYS A 257 1.57 15.32 -4.35
N TYR A 258 2.17 14.27 -3.80
CA TYR A 258 1.60 12.92 -3.82
C TYR A 258 0.29 12.84 -3.03
N ILE A 259 0.25 13.36 -1.80
CA ILE A 259 -0.97 13.38 -0.97
C ILE A 259 -2.09 14.13 -1.70
N ARG A 260 -1.80 15.30 -2.25
CA ARG A 260 -2.79 16.10 -3.00
C ARG A 260 -3.27 15.40 -4.27
N ALA A 261 -2.36 14.77 -5.01
CA ALA A 261 -2.69 14.03 -6.21
C ALA A 261 -3.62 12.83 -5.94
N CYS A 262 -3.47 12.17 -4.79
CA CYS A 262 -4.36 11.06 -4.41
C CYS A 262 -5.80 11.53 -4.16
N ALA A 263 -6.00 12.74 -3.62
CA ALA A 263 -7.32 13.28 -3.32
C ALA A 263 -8.24 13.32 -4.56
N ASP A 264 -7.68 13.63 -5.73
CA ASP A 264 -8.44 13.63 -6.99
C ASP A 264 -8.90 12.22 -7.38
N LEU A 265 -8.08 11.20 -7.09
CA LEU A 265 -8.38 9.80 -7.37
C LEU A 265 -9.36 9.18 -6.37
N HIS A 266 -9.54 9.74 -5.17
CA HIS A 266 -10.49 9.22 -4.17
C HIS A 266 -11.94 9.20 -4.69
N SER A 267 -12.28 10.09 -5.63
CA SER A 267 -13.61 10.11 -6.26
C SER A 267 -13.90 8.91 -7.17
N SER A 268 -12.90 8.06 -7.47
CA SER A 268 -13.13 6.76 -8.13
C SER A 268 -13.73 5.69 -7.20
N ALA A 269 -13.74 5.93 -5.88
CA ALA A 269 -14.05 4.96 -4.83
C ALA A 269 -13.15 3.71 -4.79
N LEU A 270 -12.21 3.56 -5.72
CA LEU A 270 -11.23 2.48 -5.70
C LEU A 270 -10.17 2.73 -4.61
N PRO A 271 -9.89 1.74 -3.74
CA PRO A 271 -8.76 1.79 -2.82
C PRO A 271 -7.44 2.10 -3.52
N LEU A 272 -6.63 2.97 -2.91
CA LEU A 272 -5.30 3.30 -3.39
C LEU A 272 -4.24 2.59 -2.53
N VAL A 273 -3.28 1.95 -3.18
CA VAL A 273 -2.12 1.31 -2.52
C VAL A 273 -0.84 1.94 -3.05
N ALA A 274 -0.02 2.55 -2.21
CA ALA A 274 1.28 3.08 -2.65
C ALA A 274 2.31 1.95 -2.75
N GLU A 275 2.83 1.68 -3.95
CA GLU A 275 3.89 0.69 -4.15
C GLU A 275 5.28 1.27 -3.90
N LYS A 276 6.16 0.43 -3.34
CA LYS A 276 7.56 0.73 -3.02
C LYS A 276 7.72 2.06 -2.27
N SER A 277 6.77 2.37 -1.38
CA SER A 277 6.70 3.65 -0.68
C SER A 277 7.70 3.76 0.48
N GLY A 278 8.29 2.66 0.94
CA GLY A 278 9.30 2.68 2.01
C GLY A 278 8.78 3.31 3.31
N THR A 279 9.59 4.18 3.94
CA THR A 279 9.22 4.89 5.18
C THR A 279 8.21 6.02 4.96
N THR A 280 8.18 6.64 3.78
CA THR A 280 7.19 7.69 3.46
C THR A 280 5.78 7.13 3.32
N GLY A 281 5.62 5.81 3.13
CA GLY A 281 4.33 5.13 3.15
C GLY A 281 3.52 5.36 4.43
N LEU A 282 4.18 5.44 5.60
CA LEU A 282 3.48 5.72 6.87
C LEU A 282 2.83 7.11 6.86
N ALA A 283 3.50 8.11 6.26
CA ALA A 283 2.93 9.45 6.11
C ALA A 283 1.72 9.43 5.17
N LEU A 284 1.79 8.67 4.05
CA LEU A 284 0.67 8.56 3.12
C LEU A 284 -0.57 7.93 3.77
N LEU A 285 -0.39 6.84 4.53
CA LEU A 285 -1.43 6.20 5.32
C LEU A 285 -2.02 7.15 6.37
N ALA A 286 -1.15 7.87 7.07
CA ALA A 286 -1.55 8.79 8.14
C ALA A 286 -2.41 9.94 7.63
N PHE A 287 -2.05 10.49 6.47
CA PHE A 287 -2.77 11.58 5.81
C PHE A 287 -3.95 11.12 4.95
N GLY A 288 -4.26 9.81 4.95
CA GLY A 288 -5.41 9.29 4.22
C GLY A 288 -5.25 9.27 2.70
N ALA A 289 -4.05 9.56 2.19
CA ALA A 289 -3.79 9.58 0.75
C ALA A 289 -3.90 8.19 0.12
N VAL A 290 -3.62 7.14 0.90
CA VAL A 290 -3.75 5.75 0.48
C VAL A 290 -4.34 4.92 1.61
N GLY A 291 -5.13 3.91 1.25
CA GLY A 291 -5.68 2.93 2.19
C GLY A 291 -4.74 1.76 2.45
N GLY A 292 -3.68 1.61 1.64
CA GLY A 292 -2.64 0.60 1.82
C GLY A 292 -1.27 1.01 1.30
N ILE A 293 -0.25 0.26 1.71
CA ILE A 293 1.12 0.38 1.17
C ILE A 293 1.70 -0.98 0.82
N GLU A 294 2.57 -1.00 -0.17
CA GLU A 294 3.45 -2.13 -0.47
C GLU A 294 4.91 -1.73 -0.24
N SER A 295 5.68 -2.66 0.32
CA SER A 295 7.13 -2.48 0.49
C SER A 295 7.87 -3.81 0.49
N GLY A 296 9.15 -3.77 0.10
CA GLY A 296 10.06 -4.89 0.33
C GLY A 296 10.56 -4.95 1.79
N ILE A 297 11.26 -6.03 2.14
CA ILE A 297 11.72 -6.28 3.50
C ILE A 297 13.15 -5.77 3.65
N THR A 298 13.30 -4.61 4.30
CA THR A 298 14.59 -3.88 4.49
C THR A 298 15.28 -3.39 3.22
N ILE A 299 14.84 -3.85 2.04
CA ILE A 299 15.30 -3.47 0.71
C ILE A 299 14.09 -3.31 -0.22
N GLY A 300 14.25 -2.73 -1.41
CA GLY A 300 13.15 -2.61 -2.38
C GLY A 300 12.11 -1.51 -2.03
N GLU A 301 12.49 -0.55 -1.20
CA GLU A 301 11.64 0.56 -0.73
C GLU A 301 11.65 1.80 -1.65
N HIS A 302 11.97 1.58 -2.92
CA HIS A 302 12.03 2.60 -3.95
C HIS A 302 11.77 1.97 -5.31
N PHE A 303 11.04 2.69 -6.15
CA PHE A 303 10.88 2.36 -7.56
C PHE A 303 11.64 3.34 -8.45
N ASP A 304 12.46 2.80 -9.35
CA ASP A 304 13.16 3.52 -10.41
C ASP A 304 13.20 2.62 -11.66
N ALA A 305 12.41 2.98 -12.68
CA ALA A 305 12.34 2.21 -13.91
C ALA A 305 13.57 2.41 -14.81
N ASN A 306 14.44 3.39 -14.56
CA ASN A 306 15.67 3.53 -15.37
C ASN A 306 16.52 2.27 -15.29
N SER A 307 16.50 1.58 -14.14
CA SER A 307 17.17 0.29 -13.95
C SER A 307 16.61 -0.85 -14.79
N LEU A 308 15.38 -0.69 -15.30
CA LEU A 308 14.67 -1.65 -16.14
C LEU A 308 14.69 -1.23 -17.61
N ILE A 309 14.72 0.07 -17.92
CA ILE A 309 14.70 0.59 -19.29
C ILE A 309 15.93 0.12 -20.08
N SER A 310 17.13 0.21 -19.50
CA SER A 310 18.35 -0.24 -20.15
C SER A 310 18.96 -1.44 -19.45
N ARG A 311 19.51 -2.36 -20.24
CA ARG A 311 20.29 -3.48 -19.72
C ARG A 311 21.56 -2.96 -19.09
N ARG A 312 21.80 -3.29 -17.82
CA ARG A 312 23.10 -3.01 -17.18
C ARG A 312 24.14 -3.99 -17.72
N GLU A 313 25.12 -3.49 -18.44
CA GLU A 313 26.27 -4.29 -18.88
C GLU A 313 27.20 -4.60 -17.69
N GLY A 314 27.66 -5.85 -17.59
CA GLY A 314 28.92 -6.16 -16.89
C GLY A 314 29.01 -6.00 -15.37
N GLY A 315 27.96 -6.34 -14.59
CA GLY A 315 28.03 -6.37 -13.13
C GLY A 315 27.79 -7.76 -12.53
N LYS A 316 28.60 -8.18 -11.54
CA LYS A 316 28.25 -9.36 -10.72
C LYS A 316 26.88 -9.12 -10.08
N PRO A 317 25.98 -10.12 -10.03
CA PRO A 317 24.70 -9.99 -9.35
C PRO A 317 24.93 -9.59 -7.88
N PHE A 318 24.71 -8.31 -7.56
CA PHE A 318 24.86 -7.81 -6.20
C PHE A 318 23.48 -7.81 -5.54
N THR A 319 23.29 -8.68 -4.55
CA THR A 319 22.11 -8.63 -3.69
C THR A 319 22.40 -7.65 -2.55
N PRO A 320 21.66 -6.53 -2.43
CA PRO A 320 21.86 -5.60 -1.34
C PRO A 320 21.69 -6.30 0.02
N GLN A 321 22.59 -6.01 0.96
CA GLN A 321 22.48 -6.54 2.31
C GLN A 321 21.27 -5.96 3.04
N ALA A 322 20.65 -6.77 3.90
CA ALA A 322 19.57 -6.32 4.76
C ALA A 322 20.02 -5.15 5.64
N ARG A 323 19.19 -4.10 5.68
CA ARG A 323 19.43 -2.88 6.44
C ARG A 323 18.71 -2.92 7.78
N VAL A 324 19.30 -2.29 8.79
CA VAL A 324 18.73 -2.16 10.13
C VAL A 324 17.77 -0.97 10.13
N TYR A 325 16.50 -1.22 10.39
CA TYR A 325 15.51 -0.16 10.58
C TYR A 325 15.65 0.43 11.99
N ILE A 326 15.81 1.74 12.09
CA ILE A 326 15.82 2.46 13.37
C ILE A 326 14.49 3.19 13.49
N THR A 327 13.50 2.55 14.11
CA THR A 327 12.12 3.07 14.23
C THR A 327 12.09 4.49 14.80
N ALA A 328 12.86 4.76 15.85
CA ALA A 328 12.91 6.07 16.50
C ALA A 328 13.48 7.18 15.61
N LEU A 329 14.12 6.83 14.49
CA LEU A 329 14.68 7.76 13.51
C LEU A 329 13.99 7.69 12.15
N GLN A 330 12.99 6.80 11.98
CA GLN A 330 12.29 6.56 10.72
C GLN A 330 13.25 6.38 9.52
N THR A 331 14.35 5.66 9.74
CA THR A 331 15.43 5.48 8.75
C THR A 331 16.01 4.08 8.75
N PHE A 332 16.70 3.74 7.67
CA PHE A 332 17.46 2.50 7.52
C PHE A 332 18.95 2.80 7.51
N MET A 333 19.71 1.96 8.19
CA MET A 333 21.16 1.95 8.18
C MET A 333 21.68 0.64 7.61
N SER A 334 22.79 0.68 6.85
CA SER A 334 23.51 -0.55 6.56
C SER A 334 24.02 -1.18 7.86
N LYS A 335 24.32 -2.48 7.88
CA LYS A 335 24.96 -3.11 9.06
C LYS A 335 26.30 -2.46 9.41
N GLN A 336 27.02 -1.96 8.39
CA GLN A 336 28.29 -1.26 8.55
C GLN A 336 28.12 0.11 9.21
N GLN A 337 26.99 0.79 9.00
CA GLN A 337 26.64 2.04 9.68
C GLN A 337 26.08 1.78 11.08
N ALA A 338 25.23 0.76 11.22
CA ALA A 338 24.53 0.47 12.47
C ALA A 338 25.47 -0.01 13.61
N ARG A 339 26.52 -0.78 13.29
CA ARG A 339 27.51 -1.24 14.28
C ARG A 339 28.19 -0.08 15.01
N PRO A 340 28.95 0.82 14.34
CA PRO A 340 29.60 1.94 15.01
C PRO A 340 28.59 2.90 15.65
N PHE A 341 27.39 3.03 15.07
CA PHE A 341 26.30 3.81 15.67
C PHE A 341 25.90 3.26 17.06
N PHE A 342 25.86 1.94 17.24
CA PHE A 342 25.52 1.30 18.51
C PHE A 342 26.71 1.01 19.43
N ASP A 343 27.94 1.11 18.95
CA ASP A 343 29.14 1.08 19.80
C ASP A 343 29.22 2.32 20.70
N ASN A 344 28.64 3.44 20.25
CA ASN A 344 28.42 4.61 21.10
C ASN A 344 27.36 4.32 22.17
N ARG A 345 27.79 4.27 23.45
CA ARG A 345 26.93 3.97 24.61
C ARG A 345 25.69 4.86 24.70
N THR A 346 25.84 6.15 24.42
CA THR A 346 24.72 7.10 24.47
C THR A 346 23.71 6.77 23.38
N LEU A 347 24.15 6.65 22.13
CA LEU A 347 23.28 6.30 21.01
C LEU A 347 22.58 4.95 21.22
N ARG A 348 23.31 3.94 21.69
CA ARG A 348 22.72 2.64 22.04
C ARG A 348 21.61 2.74 23.07
N THR A 349 21.81 3.56 24.11
CA THR A 349 20.80 3.74 25.17
C THR A 349 19.50 4.36 24.64
N TYR A 350 19.60 5.27 23.67
CA TYR A 350 18.44 5.94 23.07
C TYR A 350 17.77 5.13 21.95
N PHE A 351 18.57 4.46 21.12
CA PHE A 351 18.11 3.95 19.82
C PHE A 351 18.07 2.42 19.70
N ALA A 352 18.70 1.68 20.62
CA ALA A 352 18.56 0.24 20.64
C ALA A 352 17.09 -0.11 20.94
N CYS A 353 16.58 -1.12 20.24
CA CYS A 353 15.24 -1.61 20.45
C CYS A 353 15.10 -2.16 21.88
N LYS A 354 14.02 -1.77 22.56
CA LYS A 354 13.71 -2.21 23.93
C LYS A 354 12.46 -3.10 23.99
N ASP A 355 11.98 -3.50 22.81
CA ASP A 355 10.77 -4.30 22.68
C ASP A 355 11.13 -5.80 22.63
N ARG A 356 10.12 -6.66 22.81
CA ARG A 356 10.26 -8.13 22.80
C ARG A 356 10.83 -8.67 21.49
N CYS A 357 10.81 -7.90 20.41
CA CYS A 357 11.42 -8.30 19.14
C CYS A 357 12.96 -8.37 19.19
N CYS A 358 13.60 -7.70 20.15
CA CYS A 358 15.06 -7.67 20.30
C CYS A 358 15.47 -7.78 21.78
N PRO A 359 15.41 -8.98 22.39
CA PRO A 359 15.81 -9.19 23.78
C PRO A 359 17.24 -8.71 24.11
N ARG A 360 18.17 -8.80 23.15
CA ARG A 360 19.56 -8.31 23.27
C ARG A 360 19.75 -6.91 22.66
N GLY A 361 18.66 -6.17 22.42
CA GLY A 361 18.69 -4.81 21.91
C GLY A 361 19.34 -4.67 20.54
N SER A 362 20.37 -3.83 20.43
CA SER A 362 21.05 -3.51 19.16
C SER A 362 21.68 -4.73 18.48
N ASP A 363 22.11 -5.72 19.25
CA ASP A 363 22.73 -6.94 18.69
C ASP A 363 21.71 -7.72 17.86
N ASP A 364 20.49 -7.89 18.37
CA ASP A 364 19.42 -8.55 17.63
C ASP A 364 18.93 -7.71 16.46
N MET A 365 18.94 -6.37 16.57
CA MET A 365 18.63 -5.50 15.44
C MET A 365 19.60 -5.70 14.28
N ILE A 366 20.89 -5.88 14.56
CA ILE A 366 21.94 -6.08 13.54
C ILE A 366 21.96 -7.53 13.03
N MET A 367 21.74 -8.50 13.91
CA MET A 367 21.77 -9.93 13.59
C MET A 367 20.52 -10.34 12.80
N TYR A 368 19.34 -9.89 13.22
CA TYR A 368 18.03 -10.24 12.65
C TYR A 368 17.24 -9.01 12.16
N PRO A 369 17.81 -8.19 11.25
CA PRO A 369 17.22 -6.91 10.84
C PRO A 369 15.86 -7.06 10.16
N LYS A 370 15.64 -8.16 9.42
CA LYS A 370 14.36 -8.44 8.75
C LYS A 370 13.25 -8.69 9.77
N ARG A 371 13.50 -9.56 10.76
CA ARG A 371 12.54 -9.84 11.85
C ARG A 371 12.23 -8.57 12.64
N HIS A 372 13.25 -7.80 12.99
CA HIS A 372 13.07 -6.51 13.65
C HIS A 372 12.18 -5.58 12.80
N PHE A 373 12.51 -5.39 11.52
CA PHE A 373 11.72 -4.53 10.63
C PHE A 373 10.26 -4.98 10.52
N LEU A 374 10.00 -6.27 10.31
CA LEU A 374 8.65 -6.82 10.19
C LEU A 374 7.81 -6.49 11.43
N LEU A 375 8.31 -6.83 12.62
CA LEU A 375 7.61 -6.58 13.88
C LEU A 375 7.39 -5.10 14.17
N ARG A 376 8.36 -4.23 13.84
CA ARG A 376 8.22 -2.78 14.06
C ARG A 376 7.24 -2.16 13.08
N ARG A 377 7.36 -2.48 11.79
CA ARG A 377 6.53 -1.86 10.75
C ARG A 377 5.06 -2.28 10.88
N THR A 378 4.77 -3.54 11.15
CA THR A 378 3.37 -3.98 11.36
C THR A 378 2.77 -3.36 12.61
N ALA A 379 3.56 -3.19 13.69
CA ALA A 379 3.11 -2.50 14.89
C ALA A 379 2.84 -0.99 14.65
N GLU A 380 3.67 -0.31 13.86
CA GLU A 380 3.44 1.09 13.46
C GLU A 380 2.13 1.25 12.68
N ILE A 381 1.89 0.36 11.71
CA ILE A 381 0.67 0.42 10.88
C ILE A 381 -0.56 0.01 11.68
N SER A 382 -0.46 -1.01 12.55
CA SER A 382 -1.54 -1.39 13.47
C SER A 382 -1.93 -0.23 14.38
N ARG A 383 -0.95 0.53 14.89
CA ARG A 383 -1.21 1.73 15.68
C ARG A 383 -1.94 2.80 14.88
N LEU A 384 -1.52 3.07 13.63
CA LEU A 384 -2.22 4.02 12.76
C LEU A 384 -3.63 3.56 12.38
N SER A 385 -3.82 2.25 12.23
CA SER A 385 -5.11 1.64 11.87
C SER A 385 -6.13 1.72 13.01
N ALA A 386 -5.67 1.67 14.26
CA ALA A 386 -6.52 1.84 15.43
C ALA A 386 -7.05 3.28 15.60
N LEU A 387 -6.50 4.25 14.85
CA LEU A 387 -6.92 5.64 14.92
C LEU A 387 -8.02 5.94 13.88
N PRO A 388 -9.06 6.72 14.26
CA PRO A 388 -9.99 7.30 13.30
C PRO A 388 -9.24 8.12 12.25
N GLU A 389 -9.73 8.06 11.01
CA GLU A 389 -9.12 8.73 9.85
C GLU A 389 -8.90 10.23 10.09
N THR A 390 -9.86 10.89 10.71
CA THR A 390 -9.85 12.34 11.00
C THR A 390 -8.75 12.79 11.96
N VAL A 391 -8.24 11.90 12.83
CA VAL A 391 -7.18 12.25 13.81
C VAL A 391 -5.83 11.62 13.49
N ARG A 392 -5.78 10.71 12.51
CA ARG A 392 -4.59 9.92 12.18
C ARG A 392 -3.41 10.80 11.77
N ALA A 393 -3.65 11.83 10.96
CA ALA A 393 -2.61 12.76 10.50
C ALA A 393 -1.97 13.52 11.67
N SER A 394 -2.79 14.12 12.55
CA SER A 394 -2.30 14.84 13.73
C SER A 394 -1.53 13.92 14.66
N ARG A 395 -2.03 12.70 14.92
CA ARG A 395 -1.35 11.71 15.77
C ARG A 395 -0.02 11.25 15.18
N TYR A 396 0.04 11.02 13.87
CA TYR A 396 1.30 10.72 13.19
C TYR A 396 2.33 11.85 13.35
N MET A 397 1.91 13.11 13.19
CA MET A 397 2.78 14.27 13.38
C MET A 397 3.34 14.33 14.79
N GLU A 398 2.50 14.15 15.81
CA GLU A 398 2.88 14.28 17.22
C GLU A 398 3.65 13.08 17.78
N GLU A 399 3.26 11.86 17.42
CA GLU A 399 3.75 10.64 18.06
C GLU A 399 4.83 9.92 17.25
N ILE A 400 4.96 10.22 15.96
CA ILE A 400 5.93 9.57 15.07
C ILE A 400 6.91 10.59 14.51
N LEU A 401 6.44 11.56 13.73
CA LEU A 401 7.34 12.42 12.95
C LEU A 401 8.10 13.43 13.80
N ARG A 402 7.41 14.16 14.70
CA ARG A 402 8.07 15.12 15.61
C ARG A 402 9.13 14.43 16.48
N PRO A 403 8.82 13.32 17.19
CA PRO A 403 9.84 12.59 17.95
C PRO A 403 10.99 12.11 17.07
N ALA A 404 10.72 11.58 15.88
CA ALA A 404 11.78 11.12 14.98
C ALA A 404 12.71 12.25 14.54
N THR A 405 12.16 13.43 14.21
CA THR A 405 12.93 14.63 13.91
C THR A 405 13.79 15.07 15.10
N ASP A 406 13.19 15.20 16.29
CA ASP A 406 13.90 15.68 17.48
C ASP A 406 15.03 14.70 17.89
N GLN A 407 14.78 13.40 17.74
CA GLN A 407 15.78 12.37 18.01
C GLN A 407 16.86 12.31 16.93
N MET A 408 16.52 12.57 15.65
CA MET A 408 17.49 12.68 14.58
C MET A 408 18.48 13.82 14.81
N ALA A 409 17.99 14.98 15.28
CA ALA A 409 18.85 16.11 15.65
C ALA A 409 19.86 15.75 16.76
N LYS A 410 19.50 14.84 17.68
CA LYS A 410 20.42 14.30 18.69
C LYS A 410 21.40 13.30 18.08
N ALA A 411 20.92 12.41 17.22
CA ALA A 411 21.73 11.37 16.59
C ALA A 411 22.85 11.95 15.72
N VAL A 412 22.55 13.00 14.94
CA VAL A 412 23.52 13.66 14.04
C VAL A 412 24.74 14.19 14.78
N LYS A 413 24.59 14.67 16.03
CA LYS A 413 25.72 15.16 16.85
C LYS A 413 26.81 14.11 17.08
N ALA A 414 26.47 12.83 16.99
CA ALA A 414 27.39 11.71 17.16
C ALA A 414 27.54 10.85 15.87
N ALA A 415 26.82 11.18 14.81
CA ALA A 415 26.77 10.42 13.57
C ALA A 415 26.47 11.36 12.37
N GLU A 416 27.48 12.12 11.94
CA GLU A 416 27.35 13.18 10.93
C GLU A 416 26.76 12.71 9.59
N HIS A 417 27.00 11.45 9.20
CA HIS A 417 26.45 10.86 7.98
C HIS A 417 24.90 10.83 7.94
N LEU A 418 24.23 11.14 9.06
CA LEU A 418 22.77 11.26 9.13
C LEU A 418 22.24 12.66 8.79
N GLU A 419 23.11 13.65 8.56
CA GLU A 419 22.71 15.05 8.33
C GLU A 419 21.73 15.21 7.15
N THR A 420 21.97 14.54 6.03
CA THR A 420 21.04 14.54 4.89
C THR A 420 19.68 13.94 5.26
N THR A 421 19.65 12.93 6.13
CA THR A 421 18.40 12.32 6.60
C THR A 421 17.66 13.27 7.54
N ARG A 422 18.38 13.99 8.41
CA ARG A 422 17.81 15.05 9.27
C ARG A 422 17.14 16.13 8.45
N GLN A 423 17.84 16.71 7.48
CA GLN A 423 17.30 17.76 6.60
C GLN A 423 16.02 17.29 5.87
N ARG A 424 16.01 16.03 5.41
CA ARG A 424 14.82 15.43 4.78
C ARG A 424 13.64 15.31 5.76
N LEU A 425 13.88 14.84 6.99
CA LEU A 425 12.82 14.72 8.01
C LEU A 425 12.31 16.09 8.47
N ASP A 426 13.18 17.08 8.62
CA ASP A 426 12.79 18.46 8.96
C ASP A 426 11.91 19.06 7.88
N MET A 427 12.30 18.91 6.61
CA MET A 427 11.49 19.33 5.46
C MET A 427 10.15 18.59 5.42
N LEU A 428 10.15 17.27 5.67
CA LEU A 428 8.91 16.49 5.72
C LEU A 428 7.98 16.98 6.84
N ARG A 429 8.52 17.24 8.05
CA ARG A 429 7.76 17.75 9.19
C ARG A 429 7.15 19.12 8.89
N SER A 430 7.94 20.04 8.35
CA SER A 430 7.47 21.38 7.98
C SER A 430 6.34 21.30 6.94
N VAL A 431 6.56 20.55 5.87
CA VAL A 431 5.59 20.44 4.77
C VAL A 431 4.31 19.74 5.19
N LEU A 432 4.39 18.65 5.96
CA LEU A 432 3.19 17.94 6.45
C LEU A 432 2.46 18.73 7.53
N GLY A 433 3.17 19.51 8.35
CA GLY A 433 2.57 20.45 9.29
C GLY A 433 1.73 21.50 8.56
N ALA A 434 2.28 22.10 7.50
CA ALA A 434 1.55 23.05 6.67
C ALA A 434 0.31 22.42 6.01
N ILE A 435 0.38 21.16 5.54
CA ILE A 435 -0.83 20.48 5.03
C ILE A 435 -1.90 20.41 6.12
N LEU A 436 -1.54 20.00 7.33
CA LEU A 436 -2.48 19.83 8.44
C LEU A 436 -3.11 21.15 8.89
N GLU A 437 -2.37 22.26 8.81
CA GLU A 437 -2.85 23.62 9.14
C GLU A 437 -3.71 24.22 8.00
N ASP A 438 -3.24 24.12 6.75
CA ASP A 438 -3.89 24.74 5.59
C ASP A 438 -5.20 24.03 5.20
N SER A 439 -5.28 22.70 5.40
CA SER A 439 -6.39 21.89 4.91
C SER A 439 -6.46 20.55 5.63
N GLN A 440 -7.52 20.28 6.39
CA GLN A 440 -7.80 18.90 6.77
C GLN A 440 -7.95 18.04 5.50
N PRO A 441 -7.55 16.75 5.53
CA PRO A 441 -7.74 15.87 4.39
C PRO A 441 -9.19 15.92 3.92
N VAL A 442 -9.39 16.37 2.67
CA VAL A 442 -10.73 16.58 2.08
C VAL A 442 -11.45 15.25 1.87
N SER A 443 -10.67 14.18 1.69
CA SER A 443 -11.15 12.82 1.48
C SER A 443 -10.09 11.82 1.90
N PHE A 444 -10.53 10.59 2.17
CA PHE A 444 -9.67 9.47 2.55
C PHE A 444 -9.82 8.36 1.51
N SER A 445 -8.70 7.73 1.14
CA SER A 445 -8.74 6.54 0.31
C SER A 445 -9.37 5.38 1.09
N ALA A 446 -10.28 4.65 0.44
CA ALA A 446 -10.80 3.41 0.98
C ALA A 446 -9.67 2.41 1.22
N VAL A 447 -9.85 1.55 2.23
CA VAL A 447 -8.91 0.48 2.53
C VAL A 447 -9.13 -0.67 1.55
N PRO A 448 -8.07 -1.28 0.97
CA PRO A 448 -8.21 -2.48 0.15
C PRO A 448 -8.83 -3.60 1.00
N GLU A 449 -10.02 -4.06 0.63
CA GLU A 449 -10.70 -5.14 1.35
C GLU A 449 -10.03 -6.49 1.12
N GLY A 450 -9.48 -6.71 -0.09
CA GLY A 450 -8.90 -7.99 -0.51
C GLY A 450 -9.78 -9.21 -0.22
N LYS A 451 -9.18 -10.40 -0.14
CA LYS A 451 -9.86 -11.57 0.46
C LYS A 451 -9.77 -11.53 1.99
N ARG A 452 -10.16 -10.42 2.61
CA ARG A 452 -10.50 -10.45 4.03
C ARG A 452 -11.77 -11.28 4.17
N ILE A 453 -11.62 -12.55 4.54
CA ILE A 453 -12.75 -13.26 5.13
C ILE A 453 -13.04 -12.50 6.42
N GLN A 454 -14.00 -11.57 6.38
CA GLN A 454 -14.60 -11.04 7.59
C GLN A 454 -15.01 -12.26 8.40
N THR A 455 -14.29 -12.56 9.48
CA THR A 455 -14.83 -13.41 10.52
C THR A 455 -15.99 -12.63 11.09
N ARG A 456 -17.18 -12.77 10.47
CA ARG A 456 -18.44 -12.45 11.13
C ARG A 456 -18.43 -13.29 12.40
N ARG A 457 -18.08 -12.66 13.53
CA ARG A 457 -18.41 -13.20 14.84
C ARG A 457 -19.94 -13.17 14.91
N GLY A 458 -20.56 -14.35 14.82
CA GLY A 458 -22.00 -14.54 14.95
C GLY A 458 -22.67 -14.96 13.66
N ALA A 459 -22.57 -16.26 13.35
CA ALA A 459 -23.70 -17.03 12.87
C ALA A 459 -24.03 -18.04 13.97
#